data_AF-A0A1C5JT83-F1
#
_entry.id   AF-A0A1C5JT83-F1
#
_cell.length_a   1.000
_cell.length_b   1.000
_cell.length_c   1.000
_cell.angle_alpha   90.00
_cell.angle_beta   90.00
_cell.angle_gamma   90.00
#
_symmetry.space_group_name_H-M   'P 1'
#
loop_
_entity.id
_entity.type
_entity.pdbx_description
1 polymer ?
#
loop_
_entity_poly.entity_id
_entity_poly.type
_entity_poly.pdbx_seq_one_letter_code
_entity_poly.pdbx_strand_id
1 'polypeptide(L)'
;MEPVSGPPLRRAADEEPSGDTVGGLRGARSELRRQVRERRRLRLGILILVSVVLLGAIPLYFGVRTLSRDPVFDTLDTLDVPSWAASETVDNVSGSRWCLRDCRLRERTVESERPPDETARVYETALREDGWEPWKVSLCPEQPAKGSYTCWRRDELTLDLWVREPTCLPPPVSGEPAVPPSPAATPAAGECAGSLVSVKVRNAIDDERTRPQPSTDPSLTGEDPFPTVSDDPLGELTPSPS
;
A
#
# COMPACT_ATOMS: atom_id res chain seq x y z
N MET A 1 -51.70 107.68 -1.86
CA MET A 1 -50.94 107.94 -3.09
C MET A 1 -49.53 107.45 -2.83
N GLU A 2 -49.17 106.33 -3.48
CA GLU A 2 -47.88 105.61 -3.62
C GLU A 2 -46.68 105.88 -2.70
N PRO A 3 -46.03 104.79 -2.23
CA PRO A 3 -44.59 104.64 -2.28
C PRO A 3 -44.17 103.69 -3.44
N VAL A 4 -43.17 104.12 -4.20
CA VAL A 4 -42.58 103.40 -5.35
C VAL A 4 -41.69 102.25 -4.88
N SER A 5 -41.92 101.07 -5.47
CA SER A 5 -41.09 99.87 -5.37
C SER A 5 -39.86 99.93 -6.27
N GLY A 6 -38.75 99.36 -5.79
CA GLY A 6 -37.64 98.90 -6.62
C GLY A 6 -36.92 97.70 -5.96
N PRO A 7 -36.81 96.53 -6.63
CA PRO A 7 -35.95 95.41 -6.23
C PRO A 7 -34.78 95.21 -7.23
N PRO A 8 -33.91 94.18 -7.12
CA PRO A 8 -33.48 93.35 -5.98
C PRO A 8 -31.93 93.30 -5.83
N LEU A 9 -31.38 92.59 -4.85
CA LEU A 9 -30.32 91.56 -5.04
C LEU A 9 -29.87 90.88 -3.73
N ARG A 10 -30.16 89.57 -3.68
CA ARG A 10 -29.51 88.43 -2.98
C ARG A 10 -28.24 88.71 -2.15
N ARG A 11 -28.17 88.13 -0.94
CA ARG A 11 -27.64 86.76 -0.69
C ARG A 11 -27.89 86.34 0.76
N ALA A 12 -28.70 85.31 0.93
CA ALA A 12 -28.73 84.50 2.15
C ALA A 12 -27.50 83.58 2.13
N ALA A 13 -26.72 83.61 3.19
CA ALA A 13 -25.87 82.53 3.66
C ALA A 13 -25.29 82.97 5.01
N ASP A 14 -26.07 82.78 6.07
CA ASP A 14 -25.46 82.56 7.38
C ASP A 14 -24.63 81.28 7.25
N GLU A 15 -23.32 81.43 7.41
CA GLU A 15 -22.36 80.34 7.52
C GLU A 15 -22.61 79.58 8.82
N GLU A 16 -23.49 78.58 8.76
CA GLU A 16 -23.43 77.45 9.69
C GLU A 16 -22.48 76.40 9.09
N PRO A 17 -21.34 76.08 9.73
CA PRO A 17 -20.51 74.96 9.33
C PRO A 17 -21.26 73.67 9.67
N SER A 18 -22.09 73.23 8.73
CA SER A 18 -22.79 71.96 8.75
C SER A 18 -21.77 70.83 8.70
N GLY A 19 -21.36 70.33 9.87
CA GLY A 19 -21.36 68.92 10.28
C GLY A 19 -20.72 67.81 9.43
N ASP A 20 -20.12 68.05 8.26
CA ASP A 20 -19.72 66.98 7.35
C ASP A 20 -18.41 66.27 7.72
N THR A 21 -17.58 66.86 8.57
CA THR A 21 -16.35 66.22 9.08
C THR A 21 -16.60 65.15 10.14
N VAL A 22 -17.77 65.17 10.80
CA VAL A 22 -18.14 64.17 11.82
C VAL A 22 -18.72 62.90 11.18
N GLY A 23 -19.32 63.02 9.99
CA GLY A 23 -19.86 61.90 9.20
C GLY A 23 -18.77 61.02 8.60
N GLY A 24 -17.74 61.61 7.98
CA GLY A 24 -16.64 60.89 7.34
C GLY A 24 -15.78 60.05 8.30
N LEU A 25 -15.49 60.58 9.50
CA LEU A 25 -14.78 59.83 10.55
C LEU A 25 -15.64 58.72 11.18
N ARG A 26 -16.98 58.88 11.21
CA ARG A 26 -17.91 57.82 11.62
C ARG A 26 -18.02 56.71 10.56
N GLY A 27 -18.03 57.08 9.27
CA GLY A 27 -18.01 56.16 8.13
C GLY A 27 -16.72 55.35 8.04
N ALA A 28 -15.55 55.99 8.13
CA ALA A 28 -14.27 55.29 8.13
C ALA A 28 -14.11 54.34 9.34
N ARG A 29 -14.65 54.71 10.51
CA ARG A 29 -14.69 53.83 11.69
C ARG A 29 -15.73 52.71 11.55
N SER A 30 -16.84 52.90 10.83
CA SER A 30 -17.82 51.84 10.59
C SER A 30 -17.32 50.84 9.54
N GLU A 31 -16.62 51.30 8.51
CA GLU A 31 -15.87 50.51 7.51
C GLU A 31 -14.79 49.63 8.17
N LEU A 32 -13.95 50.22 9.03
CA LEU A 32 -12.94 49.47 9.78
C LEU A 32 -13.55 48.43 10.73
N ARG A 33 -14.65 48.79 11.44
CA ARG A 33 -15.38 47.84 12.30
C ARG A 33 -15.99 46.70 11.49
N ARG A 34 -16.43 46.97 10.26
CA ARG A 34 -16.96 45.95 9.34
C ARG A 34 -15.85 45.00 8.88
N GLN A 35 -14.69 45.52 8.46
CA GLN A 35 -13.54 44.69 8.08
C GLN A 35 -13.02 43.83 9.24
N VAL A 36 -12.98 44.36 10.47
CA VAL A 36 -12.59 43.57 11.66
C VAL A 36 -13.59 42.44 11.93
N ARG A 37 -14.90 42.69 11.74
CA ARG A 37 -15.94 41.65 11.89
C ARG A 37 -15.85 40.60 10.80
N GLU A 38 -15.60 40.99 9.55
CA GLU A 38 -15.40 40.06 8.42
C GLU A 38 -14.14 39.21 8.61
N ARG A 39 -13.02 39.80 9.01
CA ARG A 39 -11.80 39.04 9.35
C ARG A 39 -12.00 38.09 10.53
N ARG A 40 -12.75 38.50 11.56
CA ARG A 40 -13.09 37.61 12.69
C ARG A 40 -13.99 36.45 12.26
N ARG A 41 -14.97 36.69 11.37
CA ARG A 41 -15.83 35.64 10.82
C ARG A 41 -15.06 34.65 9.95
N LEU A 42 -14.16 35.14 9.10
CA LEU A 42 -13.27 34.29 8.31
C LEU A 42 -12.34 33.46 9.19
N ARG A 43 -11.70 34.08 10.19
CA ARG A 43 -10.85 33.35 11.16
C ARG A 43 -11.64 32.29 11.92
N LEU A 44 -12.85 32.60 12.39
CA LEU A 44 -13.71 31.64 13.07
C LEU A 44 -14.13 30.51 12.13
N GLY A 45 -14.48 30.82 10.89
CA GLY A 45 -14.81 29.82 9.86
C GLY A 45 -13.64 28.87 9.58
N ILE A 46 -12.42 29.40 9.45
CA ILE A 46 -11.21 28.59 9.29
C ILE A 46 -10.98 27.71 10.52
N LEU A 47 -11.10 28.26 11.74
CA LEU A 47 -10.93 27.49 12.97
C LEU A 47 -11.96 26.37 13.11
N ILE A 48 -13.22 26.62 12.75
CA ILE A 48 -14.27 25.59 12.71
C ILE A 48 -13.92 24.53 11.68
N LEU A 49 -13.51 24.92 10.46
CA LEU A 49 -13.13 23.97 9.41
C LEU A 49 -11.96 23.08 9.86
N VAL A 50 -10.89 23.68 10.40
CA VAL A 50 -9.74 22.95 10.94
C VAL A 50 -10.18 22.02 12.06
N SER A 51 -11.05 22.47 12.96
CA SER A 51 -11.56 21.63 14.06
C SER A 51 -12.38 20.44 13.54
N VAL A 52 -13.23 20.65 12.54
CA VAL A 52 -14.00 19.58 11.89
C VAL A 52 -13.07 18.59 11.18
N VAL A 53 -12.02 19.06 10.50
CA VAL A 53 -11.03 18.18 9.86
C VAL A 53 -10.26 17.37 10.91
N LEU A 54 -9.79 18.01 11.97
CA LEU A 54 -9.02 17.35 13.03
C LEU A 54 -9.86 16.36 13.84
N LEU A 55 -11.12 16.68 14.14
CA LEU A 55 -11.99 15.83 14.96
C LEU A 55 -12.82 14.83 14.14
N GLY A 56 -13.04 15.11 12.85
CA GLY A 56 -13.83 14.27 11.95
C GLY A 56 -12.95 13.43 11.03
N ALA A 57 -12.17 14.09 10.17
CA ALA A 57 -11.44 13.41 9.12
C ALA A 57 -10.31 12.52 9.66
N ILE A 58 -9.58 12.97 10.70
CA ILE A 58 -8.50 12.17 11.29
C ILE A 58 -9.04 10.90 11.95
N PRO A 59 -10.00 10.94 12.90
CA PRO A 59 -10.53 9.72 13.50
C PRO A 59 -11.23 8.81 12.49
N LEU A 60 -11.89 9.38 11.47
CA LEU A 60 -12.50 8.59 10.41
C LEU A 60 -11.44 7.85 9.58
N TYR A 61 -10.35 8.52 9.19
CA TYR A 61 -9.25 7.91 8.44
C TYR A 61 -8.61 6.75 9.21
N PHE A 62 -8.26 6.98 10.48
CA PHE A 62 -7.68 5.93 11.32
C PHE A 62 -8.70 4.83 11.66
N GLY A 63 -9.98 5.17 11.84
CA GLY A 63 -11.08 4.25 12.08
C GLY A 63 -11.33 3.29 10.91
N VAL A 64 -11.38 3.82 9.68
CA VAL A 64 -11.52 2.99 8.46
C VAL A 64 -10.28 2.10 8.28
N ARG A 65 -9.08 2.64 8.55
CA ARG A 65 -7.84 1.87 8.42
C ARG A 65 -7.76 0.73 9.43
N THR A 66 -8.17 0.94 10.68
CA THR A 66 -8.15 -0.12 11.71
C THR A 66 -9.17 -1.22 11.44
N LEU A 67 -10.37 -0.88 10.95
CA LEU A 67 -11.39 -1.87 10.58
C LEU A 67 -11.00 -2.70 9.36
N SER A 68 -10.08 -2.17 8.54
CA SER A 68 -9.59 -2.84 7.34
C SER A 68 -8.34 -3.68 7.59
N ARG A 69 -7.76 -3.66 8.80
CA ARG A 69 -6.59 -4.47 9.15
C ARG A 69 -7.01 -5.94 9.25
N ASP A 70 -6.20 -6.83 8.69
CA ASP A 70 -6.47 -8.26 8.74
C ASP A 70 -5.99 -8.83 10.08
N PRO A 71 -6.82 -9.59 10.83
CA PRO A 71 -6.44 -10.16 12.12
C PRO A 71 -5.27 -11.15 12.03
N VAL A 72 -5.00 -11.74 10.86
CA VAL A 72 -3.83 -12.60 10.66
C VAL A 72 -2.53 -11.80 10.87
N PHE A 73 -2.47 -10.54 10.44
CA PHE A 73 -1.29 -9.72 10.70
C PHE A 73 -1.12 -9.41 12.18
N ASP A 74 -2.21 -9.27 12.93
CA ASP A 74 -2.12 -9.13 14.39
C ASP A 74 -1.53 -10.41 15.03
N THR A 75 -1.86 -11.61 14.51
CA THR A 75 -1.23 -12.87 14.98
C THR A 75 0.24 -13.00 14.56
N LEU A 76 0.65 -12.39 13.46
CA LEU A 76 2.06 -12.33 13.07
C LEU A 76 2.83 -11.28 13.87
N ASP A 77 2.18 -10.21 14.31
CA ASP A 77 2.74 -9.18 15.18
C ASP A 77 2.97 -9.69 16.62
N THR A 78 2.27 -10.76 17.04
CA THR A 78 2.49 -11.41 18.34
C THR A 78 3.65 -12.42 18.35
N LEU A 79 4.25 -12.73 17.20
CA LEU A 79 5.44 -13.57 17.16
C LEU A 79 6.57 -12.86 17.90
N ASP A 80 7.16 -13.54 18.89
CA ASP A 80 8.28 -13.02 19.68
C ASP A 80 9.59 -13.05 18.85
N VAL A 81 9.65 -12.20 17.84
CA VAL A 81 10.83 -11.99 17.02
C VAL A 81 11.56 -10.72 17.52
N PRO A 82 12.89 -10.78 17.68
CA PRO A 82 13.67 -9.63 18.10
C PRO A 82 13.64 -8.54 17.03
N SER A 83 13.78 -7.29 17.47
CA SER A 83 13.64 -6.12 16.59
C SER A 83 14.61 -6.11 15.40
N TRP A 84 15.80 -6.72 15.52
CA TRP A 84 16.75 -6.84 14.41
C TRP A 84 16.26 -7.77 13.29
N ALA A 85 15.38 -8.72 13.61
CA ALA A 85 14.80 -9.66 12.65
C ALA A 85 13.57 -9.08 11.96
N ALA A 86 13.00 -8.01 12.53
CA ALA A 86 11.80 -7.34 12.05
C ALA A 86 11.95 -5.82 12.00
N SER A 87 12.93 -5.35 11.22
CA SER A 87 13.27 -3.93 11.14
C SER A 87 12.27 -3.11 10.31
N GLU A 88 11.88 -3.62 9.15
CA GLU A 88 10.88 -3.01 8.27
C GLU A 88 9.86 -4.04 7.80
N THR A 89 8.58 -3.81 8.06
CA THR A 89 7.49 -4.74 7.73
C THR A 89 6.54 -4.14 6.68
N VAL A 90 6.30 -4.89 5.62
CA VAL A 90 5.34 -4.53 4.57
C VAL A 90 4.30 -5.63 4.42
N ASP A 91 3.05 -5.27 4.71
CA ASP A 91 1.90 -6.18 4.61
C ASP A 91 1.14 -5.95 3.30
N ASN A 92 0.83 -7.04 2.61
CA ASN A 92 0.04 -7.06 1.38
C ASN A 92 -1.06 -8.11 1.48
N VAL A 93 -2.25 -7.76 0.98
CA VAL A 93 -3.39 -8.64 0.89
C VAL A 93 -3.85 -8.68 -0.56
N SER A 94 -3.91 -9.87 -1.13
CA SER A 94 -4.43 -10.11 -2.47
C SER A 94 -5.59 -11.12 -2.43
N GLY A 95 -6.36 -11.18 -3.51
CA GLY A 95 -7.52 -12.07 -3.62
C GLY A 95 -8.78 -11.57 -2.91
N SER A 96 -9.79 -12.44 -2.81
CA SER A 96 -11.12 -12.14 -2.29
C SER A 96 -11.38 -12.86 -0.97
N ARG A 97 -11.97 -12.15 0.00
CA ARG A 97 -12.46 -12.74 1.26
C ARG A 97 -13.55 -13.79 1.04
N TRP A 98 -14.26 -13.71 -0.08
CA TRP A 98 -15.35 -14.63 -0.44
C TRP A 98 -14.90 -15.71 -1.43
N CYS A 99 -13.61 -15.77 -1.80
CA CYS A 99 -13.10 -16.74 -2.77
C CYS A 99 -13.84 -16.76 -4.13
N LEU A 100 -14.37 -15.61 -4.59
CA LEU A 100 -15.12 -15.54 -5.85
C LEU A 100 -14.24 -15.78 -7.11
N ARG A 101 -12.91 -15.70 -6.96
CA ARG A 101 -11.89 -16.03 -7.97
C ARG A 101 -10.66 -16.59 -7.26
N ASP A 102 -9.78 -15.71 -6.82
CA ASP A 102 -8.65 -16.05 -5.98
C ASP A 102 -9.06 -15.90 -4.53
N CYS A 103 -8.76 -16.91 -3.72
CA CYS A 103 -8.91 -16.82 -2.29
C CYS A 103 -7.90 -15.83 -1.68
N ARG A 104 -8.23 -15.34 -0.49
CA ARG A 104 -7.46 -14.29 0.17
C ARG A 104 -6.08 -14.80 0.58
N LEU A 105 -5.04 -14.24 -0.03
CA LEU A 105 -3.64 -14.48 0.28
C LEU A 105 -3.08 -13.28 1.03
N ARG A 106 -2.39 -13.55 2.14
CA ARG A 106 -1.77 -12.52 2.96
C ARG A 106 -0.27 -12.72 2.90
N GLU A 107 0.44 -11.68 2.50
CA GLU A 107 1.88 -11.72 2.39
C GLU A 107 2.46 -10.62 3.25
N ARG A 108 3.37 -10.99 4.14
CA ARG A 108 4.21 -10.06 4.89
C ARG A 108 5.63 -10.21 4.42
N THR A 109 6.25 -9.10 4.06
CA THR A 109 7.68 -9.03 3.77
C THR A 109 8.37 -8.26 4.88
N VAL A 110 9.48 -8.78 5.38
CA VAL A 110 10.21 -8.18 6.50
C VAL A 110 11.70 -8.13 6.20
N GLU A 111 12.33 -6.99 6.47
CA GLU A 111 13.79 -6.85 6.42
C GLU A 111 14.41 -7.19 7.79
N SER A 112 15.49 -7.98 7.74
CA SER A 112 16.30 -8.36 8.89
C SER A 112 17.73 -7.90 8.71
N GLU A 113 18.36 -7.42 9.79
CA GLU A 113 19.74 -6.96 9.81
C GLU A 113 20.77 -8.11 9.77
N ARG A 114 20.32 -9.34 10.03
CA ARG A 114 21.19 -10.53 10.19
C ARG A 114 21.08 -11.50 9.01
N PRO A 115 22.06 -12.40 8.83
CA PRO A 115 22.07 -13.34 7.71
C PRO A 115 20.87 -14.31 7.72
N PRO A 116 20.50 -14.88 6.56
CA PRO A 116 19.30 -15.71 6.42
C PRO A 116 19.21 -16.88 7.40
N ASP A 117 20.31 -17.58 7.66
CA ASP A 117 20.32 -18.77 8.53
C ASP A 117 19.97 -18.43 9.98
N GLU A 118 20.44 -17.29 10.47
CA GLU A 118 20.18 -16.84 11.84
C GLU A 118 18.75 -16.32 11.97
N THR A 119 18.31 -15.52 11.00
CA THR A 119 16.93 -15.03 10.92
C THR A 119 15.94 -16.19 10.83
N ALA A 120 16.21 -17.21 10.00
CA ALA A 120 15.35 -18.39 9.87
C ALA A 120 15.15 -19.11 11.20
N ARG A 121 16.23 -19.37 11.95
CA ARG A 121 16.15 -20.06 13.25
C ARG A 121 15.27 -19.31 14.25
N VAL A 122 15.36 -17.99 14.26
CA VAL A 122 14.56 -17.13 15.14
C VAL A 122 13.08 -17.20 14.76
N TYR A 123 12.75 -17.04 13.48
CA TYR A 123 11.37 -17.14 13.02
C TYR A 123 10.78 -18.53 13.25
N GLU A 124 11.50 -19.60 12.92
CA GLU A 124 11.03 -20.97 13.15
C GLU A 124 10.83 -21.27 14.64
N THR A 125 11.62 -20.66 15.52
CA THR A 125 11.46 -20.82 16.97
C THR A 125 10.26 -20.05 17.48
N ALA A 126 10.10 -18.78 17.08
CA ALA A 126 8.93 -17.98 17.41
C ALA A 126 7.63 -18.63 16.91
N LEU A 127 7.63 -19.20 15.70
CA LEU A 127 6.49 -19.94 15.16
C LEU A 127 6.13 -21.16 16.03
N ARG A 128 7.12 -21.96 16.43
CA ARG A 128 6.89 -23.12 17.32
C ARG A 128 6.32 -22.71 18.67
N GLU A 129 6.86 -21.65 19.27
CA GLU A 129 6.41 -21.12 20.57
C GLU A 129 5.00 -20.54 20.50
N ASP A 130 4.63 -19.96 19.36
CA ASP A 130 3.29 -19.47 19.05
C ASP A 130 2.32 -20.60 18.58
N GLY A 131 2.73 -21.86 18.70
CA GLY A 131 1.88 -23.04 18.44
C GLY A 131 1.73 -23.43 16.96
N TRP A 132 2.58 -22.90 16.07
CA TRP A 132 2.66 -23.41 14.69
C TRP A 132 3.41 -24.74 14.64
N GLU A 133 2.86 -25.69 13.90
CA GLU A 133 3.47 -26.99 13.71
C GLU A 133 4.20 -27.06 12.36
N PRO A 134 5.43 -27.60 12.30
CA PRO A 134 6.11 -27.86 11.04
C PRO A 134 5.29 -28.80 10.17
N TRP A 135 4.99 -28.39 8.96
CA TRP A 135 4.11 -29.13 8.06
C TRP A 135 4.91 -29.74 6.90
N LYS A 136 5.24 -31.03 7.04
CA LYS A 136 5.95 -31.79 6.01
C LYS A 136 4.97 -32.33 4.97
N VAL A 137 4.82 -31.59 3.87
CA VAL A 137 4.06 -32.03 2.69
C VAL A 137 4.94 -32.18 1.48
N SER A 138 4.58 -33.11 0.59
CA SER A 138 5.32 -33.40 -0.65
C SER A 138 5.45 -32.19 -1.58
N LEU A 139 4.53 -31.23 -1.47
CA LEU A 139 4.49 -30.00 -2.25
C LEU A 139 4.88 -28.76 -1.44
N CYS A 140 5.66 -28.91 -0.35
CA CYS A 140 6.28 -27.75 0.28
C CYS A 140 7.37 -27.24 -0.68
N PRO A 141 7.26 -26.02 -1.24
CA PRO A 141 8.17 -25.58 -2.28
C PRO A 141 9.64 -25.59 -1.83
N GLU A 142 10.45 -26.47 -2.41
CA GLU A 142 11.91 -26.30 -2.35
C GLU A 142 12.28 -25.21 -3.34
N GLN A 143 12.64 -24.02 -2.84
CA GLN A 143 13.01 -22.90 -3.70
C GLN A 143 14.44 -23.08 -4.23
N PRO A 144 14.70 -22.86 -5.53
CA PRO A 144 16.04 -22.98 -6.10
C PRO A 144 16.99 -21.85 -5.65
N ALA A 145 16.45 -20.76 -5.10
CA ALA A 145 17.22 -19.62 -4.60
C ALA A 145 17.79 -19.91 -3.20
N LYS A 146 19.01 -19.41 -2.94
CA LYS A 146 19.67 -19.50 -1.63
C LYS A 146 18.77 -18.93 -0.53
N GLY A 147 18.43 -19.76 0.44
CA GLY A 147 17.60 -19.40 1.58
C GLY A 147 16.98 -20.61 2.28
N SER A 148 16.31 -20.38 3.40
CA SER A 148 15.50 -21.38 4.09
C SER A 148 14.03 -21.19 3.72
N TYR A 149 13.39 -22.25 3.21
CA TYR A 149 11.96 -22.28 2.95
C TYR A 149 11.32 -23.37 3.82
N THR A 150 10.34 -23.01 4.64
CA THR A 150 9.65 -23.94 5.53
C THR A 150 8.14 -23.73 5.49
N CYS A 151 7.40 -24.82 5.61
CA CYS A 151 5.94 -24.82 5.65
C CYS A 151 5.44 -25.11 7.07
N TRP A 152 4.39 -24.42 7.46
CA TRP A 152 3.83 -24.44 8.81
C TRP A 152 2.31 -24.50 8.74
N ARG A 153 1.70 -25.06 9.79
CA ARG A 153 0.25 -25.11 9.93
C ARG A 153 -0.15 -24.83 11.37
N ARG A 154 -1.24 -24.10 11.53
CA ARG A 154 -1.90 -23.88 12.82
C ARG A 154 -3.39 -23.69 12.58
N ASP A 155 -4.21 -24.49 13.26
CA ASP A 155 -5.66 -24.46 13.14
C ASP A 155 -6.15 -24.51 11.67
N GLU A 156 -6.84 -23.45 11.23
CA GLU A 156 -7.37 -23.28 9.87
C GLU A 156 -6.41 -22.59 8.91
N LEU A 157 -5.16 -22.32 9.31
CA LEU A 157 -4.19 -21.56 8.54
C LEU A 157 -2.97 -22.42 8.13
N THR A 158 -2.48 -22.15 6.92
CA THR A 158 -1.17 -22.60 6.45
C THR A 158 -0.27 -21.39 6.24
N LEU A 159 1.01 -21.54 6.57
CA LEU A 159 2.02 -20.50 6.49
C LEU A 159 3.24 -21.01 5.77
N ASP A 160 3.68 -20.26 4.77
CA ASP A 160 4.95 -20.46 4.09
C ASP A 160 5.92 -19.39 4.58
N LEU A 161 7.05 -19.83 5.16
CA LEU A 161 8.13 -18.97 5.59
C LEU A 161 9.29 -19.12 4.61
N TRP A 162 9.72 -18.00 4.02
CA TRP A 162 10.89 -17.97 3.16
C TRP A 162 11.86 -16.89 3.60
N VAL A 163 13.03 -17.30 4.08
CA VAL A 163 14.11 -16.40 4.51
C VAL A 163 15.26 -16.51 3.52
N ARG A 164 15.64 -15.39 2.91
CA ARG A 164 16.63 -15.35 1.83
C ARG A 164 17.54 -14.14 1.91
N GLU A 165 18.60 -14.14 1.11
CA GLU A 165 19.41 -12.94 0.89
C GLU A 165 18.57 -11.84 0.21
N PRO A 166 18.76 -10.54 0.56
CA PRO A 166 18.00 -9.46 -0.05
C PRO A 166 18.38 -9.29 -1.53
N THR A 167 17.42 -8.89 -2.37
CA THR A 167 17.67 -8.60 -3.79
C THR A 167 18.25 -7.20 -3.93
N CYS A 168 19.55 -7.10 -4.19
CA CYS A 168 20.29 -5.83 -4.36
C CYS A 168 20.08 -5.16 -5.72
N LEU A 169 18.83 -5.08 -6.18
CA LEU A 169 18.52 -4.29 -7.37
C LEU A 169 18.23 -2.85 -6.92
N PRO A 170 18.97 -1.84 -7.41
CA PRO A 170 18.58 -0.46 -7.14
C PRO A 170 17.15 -0.24 -7.65
N PRO A 171 16.30 0.51 -6.90
CA PRO A 171 14.96 0.80 -7.36
C PRO A 171 15.02 1.50 -8.73
N PRO A 172 14.09 1.20 -9.65
CA PRO A 172 14.09 1.86 -10.95
C PRO A 172 13.98 3.37 -10.75
N VAL A 173 14.91 4.11 -11.33
CA VAL A 173 14.90 5.58 -11.27
C VAL A 173 13.58 6.06 -11.87
N SER A 174 12.86 6.90 -11.14
CA SER A 174 11.56 7.40 -11.59
C SER A 174 11.75 8.25 -12.86
N GLY A 175 11.31 7.74 -14.02
CA GLY A 175 11.25 8.49 -15.27
C GLY A 175 11.80 7.79 -16.52
N GLU A 176 12.54 6.68 -16.38
CA GLU A 176 13.06 5.95 -17.53
C GLU A 176 12.07 4.85 -17.96
N PRO A 177 11.70 4.73 -19.26
CA PRO A 177 10.91 3.59 -19.73
C PRO A 177 11.63 2.27 -19.41
N ALA A 178 10.88 1.28 -18.92
CA ALA A 178 11.39 -0.07 -18.72
C ALA A 178 11.79 -0.69 -20.06
N VAL A 179 13.04 -0.46 -20.49
CA VAL A 179 13.63 -1.17 -21.62
C VAL A 179 13.89 -2.61 -21.15
N PRO A 180 13.39 -3.64 -21.87
CA PRO A 180 13.67 -5.02 -21.51
C PRO A 180 15.18 -5.25 -21.57
N PRO A 181 15.80 -5.90 -20.57
CA PRO A 181 17.24 -6.07 -20.54
C PRO A 181 17.69 -6.95 -21.71
N SER A 182 18.56 -6.40 -22.56
CA SER A 182 19.45 -7.19 -23.41
C SER A 182 20.38 -8.02 -22.50
N PRO A 183 20.81 -9.24 -22.88
CA PRO A 183 21.59 -10.11 -22.00
C PRO A 183 23.04 -9.64 -21.95
N ALA A 184 23.32 -8.57 -21.21
CA ALA A 184 24.67 -8.14 -20.90
C ALA A 184 24.69 -7.37 -19.58
N ALA A 185 25.60 -7.82 -18.71
CA ALA A 185 25.89 -7.34 -17.36
C ALA A 185 24.86 -7.73 -16.29
N THR A 186 25.13 -8.87 -15.63
CA THR A 186 24.80 -9.04 -14.22
C THR A 186 25.37 -7.83 -13.47
N PRO A 187 24.54 -6.93 -12.89
CA PRO A 187 25.07 -5.87 -12.06
C PRO A 187 25.83 -6.54 -10.90
N ALA A 188 27.02 -6.03 -10.58
CA ALA A 188 27.76 -6.50 -9.43
C ALA A 188 26.83 -6.41 -8.22
N ALA A 189 26.60 -7.55 -7.57
CA ALA A 189 25.88 -7.60 -6.31
C ALA A 189 26.61 -6.69 -5.34
N GLY A 190 26.07 -5.50 -5.05
CA GLY A 190 26.40 -4.84 -3.81
C GLY A 190 26.07 -5.83 -2.70
N GLU A 191 26.94 -5.99 -1.72
CA GLU A 191 26.67 -6.82 -0.56
C GLU A 191 25.52 -6.17 0.22
N CYS A 192 24.27 -6.52 -0.08
CA CYS A 192 23.18 -6.17 0.83
C CYS A 192 23.38 -7.02 2.07
N ALA A 193 23.76 -6.37 3.17
CA ALA A 193 23.77 -7.00 4.47
C ALA A 193 22.35 -7.39 4.89
N GLY A 194 22.25 -8.45 5.68
CA GLY A 194 20.98 -8.87 6.26
C GLY A 194 20.25 -9.95 5.47
N SER A 195 18.93 -10.01 5.64
CA SER A 195 18.05 -10.98 5.00
C SER A 195 16.64 -10.43 4.79
N LEU A 196 15.94 -11.04 3.85
CA LEU A 196 14.56 -10.73 3.52
C LEU A 196 13.69 -11.93 3.88
N VAL A 197 12.71 -11.70 4.75
CA VAL A 197 11.73 -12.70 5.19
C VAL A 197 10.44 -12.47 4.43
N SER A 198 9.90 -13.50 3.81
CA SER A 198 8.57 -13.50 3.22
C SER A 198 7.72 -14.53 3.93
N VAL A 199 6.65 -14.06 4.55
CA VAL A 199 5.66 -14.89 5.23
C VAL A 199 4.39 -14.84 4.40
N LYS A 200 3.92 -15.99 3.90
CA LYS A 200 2.65 -16.08 3.19
C LYS A 200 1.68 -16.92 3.99
N VAL A 201 0.52 -16.36 4.31
CA VAL A 201 -0.51 -17.03 5.10
C VAL A 201 -1.79 -17.19 4.28
N ARG A 202 -2.35 -18.40 4.33
CA ARG A 202 -3.57 -18.81 3.63
C ARG A 202 -4.48 -19.56 4.59
N ASN A 203 -5.76 -19.66 4.26
CA ASN A 203 -6.60 -20.68 4.89
C ASN A 203 -6.21 -22.05 4.34
N ALA A 204 -6.19 -23.06 5.21
CA ALA A 204 -5.85 -24.43 4.88
C ALA A 204 -6.76 -24.99 3.76
N ILE A 205 -8.04 -24.60 3.73
CA ILE A 205 -9.00 -25.02 2.68
C ILE A 205 -8.60 -24.51 1.29
N ASP A 206 -7.94 -23.35 1.24
CA ASP A 206 -7.51 -22.72 -0.01
C ASP A 206 -6.13 -23.21 -0.46
N ASP A 207 -5.43 -23.92 0.42
CA ASP A 207 -4.13 -24.50 0.14
C ASP A 207 -4.30 -25.83 -0.58
N GLU A 208 -3.89 -25.88 -1.85
CA GLU A 208 -4.05 -27.08 -2.69
C GLU A 208 -3.34 -28.30 -2.10
N ARG A 209 -2.32 -28.09 -1.26
CA ARG A 209 -1.54 -29.14 -0.61
C ARG A 209 -2.34 -29.87 0.49
N THR A 210 -3.46 -29.31 0.95
CA THR A 210 -4.39 -29.97 1.88
C THR A 210 -5.46 -30.79 1.17
N ARG A 211 -5.67 -30.57 -0.15
CA ARG A 211 -6.67 -31.31 -0.90
C ARG A 211 -6.25 -32.77 -1.04
N PRO A 212 -7.21 -33.71 -1.09
CA PRO A 212 -6.92 -35.10 -1.40
C PRO A 212 -6.15 -35.18 -2.72
N GLN A 213 -4.95 -35.76 -2.68
CA GLN A 213 -4.20 -36.08 -3.89
C GLN A 213 -5.01 -37.11 -4.70
N PRO A 214 -5.15 -36.94 -6.02
CA PRO A 214 -5.78 -37.97 -6.84
C PRO A 214 -4.99 -39.27 -6.68
N SER A 215 -5.64 -40.31 -6.16
CA SER A 215 -5.05 -41.65 -6.06
C SER A 215 -5.12 -42.32 -7.43
N THR A 216 -4.37 -41.82 -8.39
CA THR A 216 -4.14 -42.57 -9.63
C THR A 216 -3.12 -43.64 -9.32
N ASP A 217 -3.55 -44.91 -9.35
CA ASP A 217 -2.66 -46.07 -9.28
C ASP A 217 -1.65 -45.96 -10.44
N PRO A 218 -0.34 -45.86 -10.17
CA PRO A 218 0.67 -45.73 -11.22
C PRO A 218 0.69 -46.93 -12.17
N SER A 219 0.09 -48.07 -11.80
CA SER A 219 -0.09 -49.23 -12.68
C SER A 219 -1.23 -49.07 -13.70
N LEU A 220 -2.09 -48.05 -13.57
CA LEU A 220 -3.17 -47.72 -14.50
C LEU A 220 -2.83 -46.56 -15.46
N THR A 221 -1.73 -45.85 -15.21
CA THR A 221 -1.07 -45.03 -16.23
C THR A 221 -0.28 -45.97 -17.14
N GLY A 222 -0.85 -46.30 -18.31
CA GLY A 222 -0.12 -47.03 -19.34
C GLY A 222 1.20 -46.32 -19.67
N GLU A 223 2.25 -47.10 -19.96
CA GLU A 223 3.55 -46.58 -20.40
C GLU A 223 3.34 -45.56 -21.52
N ASP A 224 3.85 -44.35 -21.29
CA ASP A 224 3.93 -43.33 -22.32
C ASP A 224 4.79 -43.92 -23.44
N PRO A 225 4.23 -44.25 -24.62
CA PRO A 225 5.02 -44.85 -25.66
C PRO A 225 6.14 -43.88 -26.00
N PHE A 226 7.38 -44.35 -25.95
CA PHE A 226 8.53 -43.60 -26.43
C PHE A 226 8.15 -42.91 -27.74
N PRO A 227 8.44 -41.59 -27.91
CA PRO A 227 8.16 -40.93 -29.15
C PRO A 227 9.01 -41.61 -30.22
N THR A 228 8.40 -42.58 -30.92
CA THR A 228 8.90 -43.03 -32.21
C THR A 228 8.68 -41.84 -33.11
N VAL A 229 9.71 -41.01 -33.23
CA VAL A 229 9.89 -40.18 -34.42
C VAL A 229 10.01 -41.17 -35.57
N SER A 230 8.85 -41.62 -36.06
CA SER A 230 8.76 -42.27 -37.35
C SER A 230 8.93 -41.14 -38.34
N ASP A 231 10.07 -41.13 -39.02
CA ASP A 231 10.35 -40.25 -40.15
C ASP A 231 9.08 -40.16 -41.02
N ASP A 232 8.56 -38.95 -41.16
CA ASP A 232 7.42 -38.63 -42.01
C ASP A 232 7.77 -38.99 -43.46
N PRO A 233 7.16 -40.03 -44.07
CA PRO A 233 7.49 -40.45 -45.42
C PRO A 233 6.98 -39.50 -46.51
N LEU A 234 6.51 -38.29 -46.15
CA LEU A 234 6.10 -37.24 -47.09
C LEU A 234 7.13 -36.09 -47.20
N GLY A 235 8.30 -36.21 -46.57
CA GLY A 235 9.39 -35.24 -46.63
C GLY A 235 10.26 -35.27 -47.90
N GLU A 236 9.82 -35.90 -49.00
CA GLU A 236 10.57 -35.86 -50.26
C GLU A 236 10.43 -34.49 -50.95
N LEU A 237 11.45 -33.66 -50.69
CA LEU A 237 12.10 -32.70 -51.58
C LEU A 237 11.38 -32.45 -52.91
N THR A 238 10.61 -31.36 -52.97
CA THR A 238 10.27 -30.73 -54.25
C THR A 238 11.53 -29.99 -54.75
N PRO A 239 12.16 -30.39 -55.86
CA PRO A 239 13.29 -29.62 -56.40
C PRO A 239 12.76 -28.31 -56.99
N SER A 240 13.32 -27.19 -56.54
CA SER A 240 13.05 -25.88 -57.14
C SER A 240 13.58 -25.83 -58.58
N PRO A 241 12.79 -25.37 -59.57
CA PRO A 241 13.27 -25.23 -60.93
C PRO A 241 14.27 -24.07 -61.03
N SER A 242 15.36 -24.33 -61.75
CA SER A 242 16.41 -23.39 -62.17
C SER A 242 15.97 -22.45 -63.28
#